data_AF-A0A5S4F554-F1
#
_entry.id   AF-A0A5S4F554-F1
#
_cell.length_a   1.000
_cell.length_b   1.000
_cell.length_c   1.000
_cell.angle_alpha   90.00
_cell.angle_beta   90.00
_cell.angle_gamma   90.00
#
_symmetry.space_group_name_H-M   'P 1'
#
loop_
_entity.id
_entity.type
_entity.pdbx_description
1 polymer ?
#
loop_
_entity_poly.entity_id
_entity_poly.type
_entity_poly.pdbx_seq_one_letter_code
_entity_poly.pdbx_strand_id
1 'polypeptide(L)'
;MDHKHDVVGYAEIIERAKEDFGADFPMSTVRNWEKYRRAWVAKGSPTRSGLRPRETPMPEPVATVNGVPGWCWREIHAWLIASHRVTEPAGE
;
A
#
# COMPACT_ATOMS: atom_id res chain seq x y z
N MET A 1 13.25 18.46 -6.68
CA MET A 1 11.89 18.01 -7.10
C MET A 1 11.04 17.99 -5.84
N ASP A 2 9.88 18.64 -5.89
CA ASP A 2 9.12 19.05 -4.71
C ASP A 2 8.45 17.84 -4.02
N HIS A 3 9.02 17.37 -2.93
CA HIS A 3 8.55 16.19 -2.18
C HIS A 3 7.20 16.39 -1.46
N LYS A 4 6.61 17.60 -1.52
CA LYS A 4 5.33 17.90 -0.84
C LYS A 4 4.08 17.38 -1.54
N HIS A 5 4.19 16.97 -2.81
CA HIS A 5 3.02 16.64 -3.64
C HIS A 5 2.78 15.14 -3.89
N ASP A 6 3.55 14.25 -3.27
CA ASP A 6 3.44 12.81 -3.51
C ASP A 6 2.73 12.05 -2.37
N VAL A 7 1.93 12.77 -1.57
CA VAL A 7 1.12 12.17 -0.52
C VAL A 7 -0.22 11.72 -1.12
N VAL A 8 -0.50 10.43 -1.09
CA VAL A 8 -1.70 9.81 -1.63
C VAL A 8 -2.59 9.23 -0.54
N GLY A 9 -3.90 9.44 -0.67
CA GLY A 9 -4.93 8.75 0.11
C GLY A 9 -5.37 7.44 -0.55
N TYR A 10 -6.38 6.79 0.03
CA TYR A 10 -6.89 5.51 -0.49
C TYR A 10 -7.37 5.55 -1.95
N ALA A 11 -8.08 6.62 -2.33
CA ALA A 11 -8.63 6.75 -3.67
C ALA A 11 -7.50 6.94 -4.70
N GLU A 12 -6.55 7.81 -4.40
CA GLU A 12 -5.39 8.07 -5.26
C GLU A 12 -4.48 6.85 -5.41
N ILE A 13 -4.35 6.01 -4.38
CA ILE A 13 -3.65 4.72 -4.49
C ILE A 13 -4.31 3.83 -5.55
N ILE A 14 -5.64 3.81 -5.62
CA ILE A 14 -6.38 2.99 -6.60
C ILE A 14 -6.22 3.58 -8.00
N GLU A 15 -6.41 4.89 -8.14
CA GLU A 15 -6.28 5.59 -9.42
C GLU A 15 -4.88 5.40 -10.01
N ARG A 16 -3.84 5.67 -9.22
CA ARG A 16 -2.45 5.51 -9.69
C ARG A 16 -2.07 4.04 -9.89
N ALA A 17 -2.58 3.11 -9.08
CA ALA A 17 -2.31 1.69 -9.33
C ALA A 17 -2.93 1.20 -10.65
N LYS A 18 -4.07 1.77 -11.03
CA LYS A 18 -4.71 1.51 -12.32
C LYS A 18 -3.95 2.14 -13.47
N GLU A 19 -3.44 3.36 -13.30
CA GLU A 19 -2.62 4.05 -14.31
C GLU A 19 -1.25 3.38 -14.52
N ASP A 20 -0.52 3.11 -13.44
CA ASP A 20 0.86 2.61 -13.49
C ASP A 20 0.93 1.11 -13.78
N PHE A 21 -0.04 0.31 -13.31
CA PHE A 21 0.00 -1.15 -13.39
C PHE A 21 -1.21 -1.80 -14.09
N GLY A 22 -2.22 -1.02 -14.50
CA GLY A 22 -3.48 -1.58 -14.98
C GLY A 22 -4.27 -2.32 -13.89
N ALA A 23 -3.92 -2.17 -12.61
CA ALA A 23 -4.51 -2.91 -11.51
C ALA A 23 -5.66 -2.11 -10.87
N ASP A 24 -6.86 -2.68 -10.88
CA ASP A 24 -8.04 -2.06 -10.26
C ASP A 24 -8.33 -2.72 -8.91
N PHE A 25 -8.28 -1.92 -7.84
CA PHE A 25 -8.52 -2.40 -6.48
C PHE A 25 -9.78 -1.76 -5.89
N PRO A 26 -10.66 -2.52 -5.25
CA PRO A 26 -11.76 -1.92 -4.51
C PRO A 26 -11.22 -1.20 -3.26
N MET A 27 -11.88 -0.10 -2.88
CA MET A 27 -11.56 0.69 -1.67
C MET A 27 -11.41 -0.15 -0.40
N SER A 28 -12.22 -1.21 -0.25
CA SER A 28 -12.15 -2.14 0.87
C SER A 28 -10.83 -2.90 0.94
N THR A 29 -10.22 -3.23 -0.20
CA THR A 29 -8.92 -3.90 -0.27
C THR A 29 -7.82 -3.01 0.28
N VAL A 30 -7.75 -1.74 -0.16
CA VAL A 30 -6.73 -0.79 0.31
C VAL A 30 -6.89 -0.51 1.82
N ARG A 31 -8.13 -0.34 2.29
CA ARG A 31 -8.42 -0.22 3.73
C ARG A 31 -8.04 -1.47 4.52
N ASN A 32 -8.20 -2.67 3.95
CA ASN A 32 -7.78 -3.91 4.60
C ASN A 32 -6.26 -4.00 4.72
N TRP A 33 -5.49 -3.52 3.75
CA TRP A 33 -4.03 -3.45 3.86
C TRP A 33 -3.60 -2.54 5.02
N GLU A 34 -4.25 -1.39 5.16
CA GLU A 34 -4.01 -0.47 6.27
C GLU A 34 -4.36 -1.10 7.63
N LYS A 35 -5.53 -1.75 7.72
CA LYS A 35 -5.97 -2.48 8.91
C LYS A 35 -4.99 -3.58 9.29
N TYR A 36 -4.48 -4.33 8.30
CA TYR A 36 -3.49 -5.39 8.51
C TYR A 36 -2.17 -4.80 9.03
N ARG A 37 -1.68 -3.70 8.46
CA ARG A 37 -0.51 -2.98 8.96
C ARG A 37 -0.70 -2.56 10.42
N ARG A 38 -1.83 -1.93 10.77
CA ARG A 38 -2.10 -1.52 12.15
C ARG A 38 -2.07 -2.71 13.11
N ALA A 39 -2.65 -3.84 12.71
CA ALA A 39 -2.60 -5.07 13.50
C ALA A 39 -1.16 -5.60 13.65
N TRP A 40 -0.37 -5.55 12.57
CA TRP A 40 1.03 -5.94 12.56
C TRP A 40 1.88 -5.09 13.50
N VAL A 41 1.70 -3.77 13.49
CA VAL A 41 2.42 -2.85 14.38
C VAL A 41 2.01 -3.05 15.84
N ALA A 42 0.71 -3.22 16.10
CA ALA A 42 0.20 -3.33 17.47
C ALA A 42 0.51 -4.67 18.15
N LYS A 43 0.55 -5.77 17.40
CA LYS A 43 0.64 -7.14 17.95
C LYS A 43 1.85 -7.93 17.47
N GLY A 44 2.68 -7.34 16.61
CA GLY A 44 3.64 -8.07 15.80
C GLY A 44 2.96 -8.79 14.62
N SER A 45 3.77 -9.40 13.76
CA SER A 45 3.30 -10.27 12.67
C SER A 45 2.19 -11.20 13.19
N PRO A 46 0.98 -11.24 12.59
CA PRO A 46 0.01 -12.25 12.97
C PRO A 46 0.66 -13.59 12.69
N THR A 47 0.96 -14.34 13.76
CA THR A 47 1.53 -15.68 13.70
C THR A 47 0.50 -16.59 13.06
N ARG A 48 0.47 -16.63 11.72
CA ARG A 48 -0.36 -17.56 10.97
C ARG A 48 0.51 -18.76 10.66
N SER A 49 0.15 -19.90 11.25
CA SER A 49 0.81 -21.19 11.17
C SER A 49 1.59 -21.41 9.87
N GLY A 50 2.92 -21.42 9.96
CA GLY A 50 3.96 -22.09 9.16
C GLY A 50 3.94 -22.11 7.61
N LEU A 51 2.88 -21.68 6.93
CA LEU A 51 2.61 -22.08 5.54
C LEU A 51 2.49 -20.93 4.55
N ARG A 52 2.61 -19.67 4.97
CA ARG A 52 2.61 -18.52 4.06
C ARG A 52 3.78 -17.59 4.37
N PRO A 53 4.48 -17.06 3.35
CA PRO A 53 5.50 -16.04 3.57
C PRO A 53 4.90 -14.89 4.38
N ARG A 54 5.71 -14.30 5.26
CA ARG A 54 5.36 -13.07 5.99
C ARG A 54 4.93 -12.03 4.96
N GLU A 55 3.64 -11.73 4.86
CA GLU A 55 3.16 -10.65 4.01
C GLU A 55 3.80 -9.35 4.51
N THR A 56 4.57 -8.67 3.66
CA THR A 56 5.13 -7.36 4.00
C THR A 56 3.97 -6.40 4.25
N PRO A 57 3.83 -5.83 5.46
CA PRO A 57 2.74 -4.90 5.74
C PRO A 57 2.87 -3.64 4.89
N MET A 58 1.74 -2.98 4.63
CA MET A 58 1.72 -1.68 3.95
C MET A 58 2.63 -0.69 4.68
N PRO A 59 3.34 0.21 3.98
CA PRO A 59 4.15 1.26 4.59
C PRO A 59 3.39 2.09 5.62
N GLU A 60 4.12 2.70 6.55
CA GLU A 60 3.52 3.61 7.51
C GLU A 60 3.03 4.89 6.81
N PRO A 61 1.87 5.43 7.20
CA PRO A 61 1.42 6.70 6.66
C PRO A 61 2.35 7.82 7.12
N VAL A 62 2.73 8.69 6.19
CA VAL A 62 3.60 9.85 6.43
C VAL A 62 2.82 11.08 6.90
N ALA A 63 1.50 11.10 6.69
CA ALA A 63 0.62 12.20 7.06
C ALA A 63 -0.80 11.73 7.39
N THR A 64 -1.59 12.63 7.96
CA THR A 64 -3.05 12.50 8.04
C THR A 64 -3.67 13.72 7.39
N VAL A 65 -4.51 13.51 6.37
CA VAL A 65 -5.21 14.56 5.63
C VAL A 65 -6.70 14.35 5.83
N ASN A 66 -7.39 15.32 6.44
CA ASN A 66 -8.83 15.24 6.73
C ASN A 66 -9.25 13.96 7.49
N GLY A 67 -8.44 13.49 8.43
CA GLY A 67 -8.70 12.27 9.21
C GLY A 67 -8.42 10.96 8.46
N VAL A 68 -7.93 11.04 7.23
CA VAL A 68 -7.51 9.89 6.41
C VAL A 68 -5.98 9.80 6.41
N PRO A 69 -5.39 8.62 6.66
CA PRO A 69 -3.95 8.41 6.51
C PRO A 69 -3.51 8.66 5.06
N GLY A 70 -2.34 9.27 4.90
CA GLY A 70 -1.70 9.51 3.61
C GLY A 70 -0.31 8.89 3.55
N TRP A 71 0.09 8.41 2.37
CA TRP A 71 1.35 7.73 2.13
C TRP A 71 2.16 8.40 1.03
N CYS A 72 3.48 8.21 1.03
CA CYS A 72 4.27 8.54 -0.15
C CYS A 72 3.97 7.52 -1.27
N TRP A 73 3.53 7.98 -2.44
CA TRP A 73 3.23 7.07 -3.56
C TRP A 73 4.44 6.23 -3.93
N ARG A 74 5.64 6.82 -4.00
CA ARG A 74 6.86 6.07 -4.29
C ARG A 74 7.06 4.85 -3.38
N GLU A 75 6.74 4.96 -2.09
CA GLU A 75 6.84 3.85 -1.15
C GLU A 75 5.73 2.82 -1.34
N ILE A 76 4.50 3.27 -1.60
CA ILE A 76 3.37 2.37 -1.93
C ILE A 76 3.63 1.61 -3.23
N HIS A 77 4.09 2.29 -4.27
CA HIS A 77 4.43 1.71 -5.57
C HIS A 77 5.46 0.59 -5.41
N ALA A 78 6.59 0.87 -4.77
CA ALA A 78 7.62 -0.14 -4.49
C ALA A 78 7.07 -1.32 -3.67
N TRP A 79 6.23 -1.03 -2.67
CA TRP A 79 5.60 -2.06 -1.85
C TRP A 79 4.59 -2.92 -2.62
N LEU A 80 3.79 -2.35 -3.52
CA LEU A 80 2.81 -3.09 -4.34
C LEU A 80 3.52 -4.16 -5.19
N ILE A 81 4.67 -3.81 -5.78
CA ILE A 81 5.52 -4.75 -6.55
C ILE A 81 6.13 -5.80 -5.61
N ALA A 82 6.78 -5.38 -4.54
CA ALA A 82 7.48 -6.28 -3.62
C ALA A 82 6.53 -7.25 -2.87
N SER A 83 5.26 -6.86 -2.70
CA SER A 83 4.21 -7.69 -2.08
C SER A 83 3.38 -8.48 -3.10
N HIS A 84 3.79 -8.48 -4.38
CA HIS A 84 3.14 -9.18 -5.49
C HIS A 84 1.65 -8.84 -5.65
N ARG A 85 1.26 -7.59 -5.35
CA ARG A 85 -0.12 -7.10 -5.52
C ARG A 85 -0.38 -6.63 -6.93
N VAL A 86 0.67 -6.18 -7.60
CA VAL A 86 0.71 -5.78 -9.00
C VAL A 86 1.90 -6.48 -9.66
N THR A 87 1.84 -6.58 -10.97
CA THR A 87 3.00 -6.96 -11.78
C THR A 87 3.66 -5.68 -12.27
N GLU A 88 4.97 -5.58 -12.13
CA GLU A 88 5.71 -4.47 -12.74
C GLU A 88 5.41 -4.45 -14.25
N PRO A 89 4.99 -3.31 -14.83
CA PRO A 89 4.76 -3.25 -16.26
C PRO A 89 6.06 -3.68 -16.94
N ALA A 90 5.96 -4.64 -17.86
CA ALA A 90 7.11 -5.06 -18.64
C ALA A 90 7.62 -3.83 -19.39
N GLY A 91 8.67 -3.20 -18.86
CA GLY A 91 9.25 -2.02 -19.49
C GLY A 91 9.65 -2.36 -20.91
N GLU A 92 9.15 -1.58 -21.86
CA GLU A 92 9.71 -1.50 -23.21
C GLU A 92 11.18 -1.06 -23.16
#